data_AF-A0A1T3BRY7-F1
#
_entry.id   AF-A0A1T3BRY7-F1
#
_cell.length_a   1.000
_cell.length_b   1.000
_cell.length_c   1.000
_cell.angle_alpha   90.00
_cell.angle_beta   90.00
_cell.angle_gamma   90.00
#
_symmetry.space_group_name_H-M   'P 1'
#
loop_
_entity.id
_entity.type
_entity.pdbx_description
1 polymer ?
#
loop_
_entity_poly.entity_id
_entity_poly.type
_entity_poly.pdbx_seq_one_letter_code
_entity_poly.pdbx_strand_id
1 'polypeptide(L)' 'MLASKDINDLISTVTALRNHESACAWNIKQTFASIIPYMLEETYEVIDGIE' A
#
# COMPACT_ATOMS: atom_id res chain seq x y z
N MET A 1 5.15 -16.98 -9.75
CA MET A 1 3.88 -16.32 -9.41
C MET A 1 3.82 -15.05 -10.24
N LEU A 2 2.83 -14.89 -11.12
CA LEU A 2 2.66 -13.66 -11.90
C LEU A 2 1.78 -12.71 -11.09
N ALA A 3 2.19 -11.44 -10.98
CA ALA A 3 1.37 -10.42 -10.34
C ALA A 3 0.07 -10.22 -11.14
N SER A 4 -1.05 -10.08 -10.44
CA SER A 4 -2.31 -9.74 -11.08
C SER A 4 -2.26 -8.32 -11.66
N LYS A 5 -2.98 -8.12 -12.76
CA LYS A 5 -3.20 -6.80 -13.37
C LYS A 5 -4.56 -6.22 -13.01
N ASP A 6 -5.40 -6.96 -12.29
CA ASP A 6 -6.71 -6.49 -11.83
C ASP A 6 -6.55 -5.69 -10.54
N ILE A 7 -7.07 -4.46 -10.53
CA ILE A 7 -7.03 -3.60 -9.35
C ILE A 7 -7.84 -4.18 -8.18
N ASN A 8 -8.86 -4.99 -8.46
CA ASN A 8 -9.68 -5.62 -7.42
C ASN A 8 -8.88 -6.63 -6.58
N ASP A 9 -7.85 -7.24 -7.15
CA ASP A 9 -6.96 -8.14 -6.41
C ASP A 9 -6.07 -7.37 -5.43
N LEU A 10 -5.60 -6.18 -5.84
CA LEU A 10 -4.86 -5.27 -4.94
C LEU A 10 -5.77 -4.79 -3.80
N ILE A 11 -6.99 -4.37 -4.11
CA ILE A 11 -7.97 -3.93 -3.10
C ILE A 11 -8.27 -5.06 -2.11
N SER A 12 -8.48 -6.28 -2.61
CA SER A 12 -8.73 -7.47 -1.77
C SER A 12 -7.54 -7.77 -0.85
N THR A 13 -6.32 -7.64 -1.38
CA THR A 13 -5.08 -7.84 -0.60
C THR A 13 -4.95 -6.80 0.50
N VAL A 14 -5.10 -5.50 0.19
CA VAL A 14 -5.02 -4.42 1.18
C VAL A 14 -6.11 -4.55 2.24
N THR A 15 -7.32 -4.97 1.83
CA THR A 15 -8.43 -5.25 2.76
C THR A 15 -8.08 -6.36 3.74
N ALA A 16 -7.52 -7.47 3.26
CA ALA A 16 -7.06 -8.57 4.12
C ALA A 16 -5.97 -8.13 5.09
N LEU A 17 -5.00 -7.32 4.65
CA LEU A 17 -3.93 -6.79 5.49
C LEU A 17 -4.43 -5.90 6.64
N ARG A 18 -5.62 -5.32 6.50
CA ARG A 18 -6.27 -4.44 7.50
C ARG A 18 -7.37 -5.15 8.30
N ASN A 19 -7.69 -6.41 8.02
CA ASN A 19 -8.69 -7.17 8.77
C ASN A 19 -8.20 -7.58 10.17
N HIS A 20 -8.78 -7.01 11.24
CA HIS A 20 -8.35 -7.22 12.64
C HIS A 20 -8.18 -8.67 13.11
N GLU A 21 -8.87 -9.64 12.52
CA GLU A 21 -8.77 -11.06 12.91
C GLU A 21 -7.50 -11.77 12.39
N SER A 22 -6.95 -11.31 11.26
CA SER A 22 -5.78 -11.93 10.60
C SER A 22 -4.76 -10.91 10.06
N ALA A 23 -4.83 -9.66 10.52
CA ALA A 23 -4.13 -8.56 9.89
C ALA A 23 -2.64 -8.47 10.18
N CYS A 24 -1.97 -7.74 9.28
CA CYS A 24 -0.64 -7.24 9.51
C CYS A 24 -0.69 -6.10 10.56
N ALA A 25 -0.01 -6.29 11.69
CA ALA A 25 -0.01 -5.33 12.80
C ALA A 25 0.46 -3.92 12.41
N TRP A 26 1.30 -3.78 11.39
CA TRP A 26 1.72 -2.49 10.87
C TRP A 26 0.59 -1.79 10.11
N ASN A 27 -0.11 -2.51 9.22
CA ASN A 27 -1.19 -1.97 8.40
C ASN A 27 -2.38 -1.48 9.24
N ILE A 28 -2.72 -2.19 10.33
CA ILE A 28 -3.78 -1.76 11.27
C ILE A 28 -3.46 -0.40 11.89
N LYS A 29 -2.19 -0.15 12.22
CA LYS A 29 -1.76 1.08 12.90
C LYS A 29 -1.70 2.29 11.95
N GLN A 30 -1.81 2.09 10.64
CA GLN A 30 -1.70 3.18 9.68
C GLN A 30 -2.95 4.04 9.64
N THR A 31 -2.74 5.35 9.70
CA THR A 31 -3.72 6.41 9.47
C THR A 31 -3.36 7.17 8.19
N PHE A 32 -4.24 8.04 7.70
CA PHE A 32 -3.89 8.91 6.58
C PHE A 32 -2.64 9.74 6.86
N ALA A 33 -2.50 10.28 8.08
CA ALA A 33 -1.36 11.10 8.45
C ALA A 33 -0.04 10.32 8.48
N SER A 34 -0.06 9.04 8.91
CA SER A 34 1.17 8.23 8.98
C SER A 34 1.66 7.78 7.61
N ILE A 35 0.79 7.79 6.59
CA ILE A 35 1.12 7.38 5.21
C ILE A 35 1.72 8.52 4.38
N ILE A 36 1.44 9.78 4.72
CA ILE A 36 1.94 10.97 4.01
C ILE A 36 3.46 10.93 3.71
N PRO A 37 4.37 10.66 4.66
CA PRO A 37 5.80 10.66 4.36
C PRO A 37 6.19 9.63 3.30
N TYR A 38 5.58 8.43 3.32
CA TYR A 38 5.81 7.40 2.32
C TYR A 38 5.25 7.80 0.95
N MET A 39 4.07 8.40 0.90
CA MET A 39 3.51 8.91 -0.37
C MET A 39 4.39 10.00 -0.99
N LEU A 40 5.01 10.84 -0.17
CA LEU A 40 5.94 11.86 -0.64
C LEU A 40 7.20 11.23 -1.25
N GLU A 41 7.80 10.27 -0.56
CA GLU A 41 8.97 9.51 -1.04
C GLU A 41 8.69 8.83 -2.38
N GLU A 42 7.61 8.05 -2.47
CA GLU A 42 7.22 7.32 -3.68
C GLU A 42 6.92 8.27 -4.86
N THR A 43 6.40 9.48 -4.58
CA THR A 43 6.18 10.49 -5.64
C THR A 43 7.51 10.97 -6.22
N TYR A 44 8.53 11.17 -5.38
CA TYR A 44 9.87 11.51 -5.85
C TYR A 44 10.54 10.35 -6.59
N GLU A 45 10.35 9.11 -6.14
CA GLU A 45 10.86 7.94 -6.86
C GLU A 45 10.22 7.78 -8.25
N VAL A 46 8.93 8.08 -8.39
CA VAL A 46 8.27 8.10 -9.70
C VAL A 46 8.89 9.18 -10.60
N ILE A 47 9.22 10.35 -10.06
CA ILE A 47 9.87 11.43 -10.82
C ILE A 47 11.27 10.98 -11.27
N ASP A 48 12.09 10.47 -10.35
CA ASP A 48 13.43 9.94 -10.66
C ASP A 48 13.38 8.82 -11.71
N GLY A 49 12.37 7.94 -11.63
CA GLY A 49 12.19 6.85 -12.57
C GLY A 49 11.78 7.25 -13.99
N ILE A 50 11.38 8.52 -14.22
CA ILE A 50 11.04 9.05 -15.54
C ILE A 50 12.04 10.10 -16.07
N GLU A 51 13.06 10.46 -15.29
CA GLU A 51 14.21 11.27 -15.75
C GLU A 51 15.13 10.48 -16.71
#